data_AF-A0A2D2AYY5-F1
#
_entry.id   AF-A0A2D2AYY5-F1
#
_cell.length_a   1.000
_cell.length_b   1.000
_cell.length_c   1.000
_cell.angle_alpha   90.00
_cell.angle_beta   90.00
_cell.angle_gamma   90.00
#
_symmetry.space_group_name_H-M   'P 1'
#
loop_
_entity.id
_entity.type
_entity.pdbx_description
1 polymer ?
#
loop_
_entity_poly.entity_id
_entity_poly.type
_entity_poly.pdbx_seq_one_letter_code
_entity_poly.pdbx_strand_id
1 'polypeptide(L)'
;MPDEKITIQNVLQPGKTYQVDAAKFTAARDALLSVLPATSPGLTQGEMTLAVRAAVSPEQFPGTTSSWWMKSAQLDLEAKGVIVREKTKPLRWRRA
;
A
#
# COMPACT_ATOMS: atom_id res chain seq x y z
N MET A 1 -3.57 -18.46 -16.91
CA MET A 1 -2.45 -18.73 -15.99
C MET A 1 -3.02 -18.62 -14.59
N PRO A 2 -2.76 -19.56 -13.66
CA PRO A 2 -3.34 -19.47 -12.33
C PRO A 2 -2.91 -18.17 -11.66
N ASP A 3 -3.86 -17.46 -11.05
CA ASP A 3 -3.60 -16.25 -10.27
C ASP A 3 -2.72 -16.62 -9.08
N GLU A 4 -1.41 -16.43 -9.22
CA GLU A 4 -0.45 -16.63 -8.14
C GLU A 4 -0.89 -15.80 -6.94
N LYS A 5 -0.94 -16.42 -5.76
CA LYS A 5 -1.36 -15.74 -4.54
C LYS A 5 -0.19 -15.50 -3.60
N ILE A 6 -0.20 -14.34 -2.97
CA ILE A 6 0.75 -13.97 -1.93
C ILE A 6 0.03 -13.81 -0.59
N THR A 7 0.74 -14.18 0.47
CA THR A 7 0.27 -14.00 1.84
C THR A 7 0.62 -12.61 2.34
N ILE A 8 -0.39 -11.88 2.79
CA ILE A 8 -0.25 -10.52 3.36
C ILE A 8 -0.75 -10.49 4.80
N GLN A 9 -0.29 -9.49 5.54
CA GLN A 9 -0.69 -9.23 6.93
C GLN A 9 -1.45 -7.91 7.03
N ASN A 10 -2.07 -7.68 8.18
CA ASN A 10 -2.76 -6.44 8.48
C ASN A 10 -2.37 -5.96 9.89
N VAL A 11 -1.75 -4.78 9.98
CA VAL A 11 -1.34 -4.20 11.27
C VAL A 11 -2.51 -3.99 12.25
N LEU A 12 -3.74 -3.83 11.74
CA LEU A 12 -4.95 -3.69 12.56
C LEU A 12 -5.45 -5.03 13.14
N GLN A 13 -5.00 -6.16 12.60
CA GLN A 13 -5.37 -7.50 13.04
C GLN A 13 -4.10 -8.37 13.17
N PRO A 14 -3.27 -8.12 14.20
CA PRO A 14 -2.03 -8.86 14.39
C PRO A 14 -2.25 -10.37 14.42
N GLY A 15 -1.37 -11.12 13.76
CA GLY A 15 -1.44 -12.59 13.66
C GLY A 15 -2.41 -13.13 12.60
N LYS A 16 -3.26 -12.29 11.98
CA LYS A 16 -4.08 -12.71 10.83
C LYS A 16 -3.34 -12.50 9.51
N THR A 17 -3.52 -13.45 8.61
CA THR A 17 -2.99 -13.41 7.24
C THR A 17 -4.10 -13.58 6.20
N TYR A 18 -3.85 -13.07 4.99
CA TYR A 18 -4.78 -13.12 3.87
C TYR A 18 -4.04 -13.57 2.61
N GLN A 19 -4.72 -14.32 1.74
CA GLN A 19 -4.21 -14.69 0.42
C GLN A 19 -4.83 -13.79 -0.64
N VAL A 20 -3.99 -13.05 -1.36
CA VAL A 20 -4.42 -12.11 -2.41
C VAL A 20 -3.63 -12.33 -3.69
N ASP A 21 -4.13 -11.81 -4.80
CA ASP A 21 -3.43 -11.82 -6.10
C ASP A 21 -2.03 -11.18 -5.98
N ALA A 22 -1.01 -11.95 -6.33
CA ALA A 22 0.39 -11.56 -6.19
C ALA A 22 0.78 -10.43 -7.14
N ALA A 23 0.26 -10.42 -8.37
CA ALA A 23 0.60 -9.42 -9.37
C ALA A 23 0.03 -8.05 -9.00
N LYS A 24 -1.26 -7.98 -8.65
CA LYS A 24 -1.94 -6.75 -8.23
C LYS A 24 -1.38 -6.23 -6.91
N PHE A 25 -1.12 -7.12 -5.96
CA PHE A 25 -0.53 -6.71 -4.69
C PHE A 25 0.87 -6.13 -4.88
N THR A 26 1.73 -6.81 -5.64
CA THR A 26 3.11 -6.37 -5.89
C THR A 26 3.12 -5.02 -6.61
N ALA A 27 2.32 -4.85 -7.65
CA ALA A 27 2.24 -3.58 -8.37
C ALA A 27 1.75 -2.43 -7.48
N ALA A 28 0.76 -2.66 -6.62
CA ALA A 28 0.28 -1.63 -5.68
C ALA A 28 1.29 -1.33 -4.57
N ARG A 29 1.99 -2.35 -4.06
CA ARG A 29 3.06 -2.22 -3.06
C ARG A 29 4.21 -1.38 -3.62
N ASP A 30 4.67 -1.70 -4.82
CA ASP A 30 5.82 -1.04 -5.43
C ASP A 30 5.47 0.40 -5.80
N ALA A 31 4.26 0.65 -6.32
CA ALA A 31 3.77 2.00 -6.54
C ALA A 31 3.69 2.81 -5.23
N LEU A 32 3.17 2.23 -4.14
CA LEU A 32 3.11 2.91 -2.85
C LEU A 32 4.50 3.25 -2.30
N LEU A 33 5.47 2.32 -2.38
CA LEU A 33 6.84 2.56 -1.94
C LEU A 33 7.55 3.61 -2.79
N SER A 34 7.24 3.71 -4.08
CA SER A 34 7.82 4.72 -4.97
C SER A 34 7.38 6.15 -4.66
N VAL A 35 6.15 6.33 -4.14
CA VAL A 35 5.60 7.66 -3.83
C VAL A 35 5.87 8.10 -2.39
N LEU A 36 6.16 7.16 -1.49
CA LEU A 36 6.41 7.47 -0.09
C LEU A 36 7.79 8.10 0.13
N PRO A 37 7.87 9.27 0.78
CA PRO A 37 9.14 9.90 1.09
C PRO A 37 9.90 9.08 2.14
N ALA A 38 11.24 9.17 2.14
CA ALA A 38 12.08 8.56 3.17
C ALA A 38 12.18 9.42 4.43
N THR A 39 11.97 10.73 4.30
CA THR A 39 12.06 11.71 5.39
C THR A 39 10.67 12.26 5.73
N SER A 40 10.53 12.76 6.95
CA SER A 40 9.36 13.55 7.34
C SER A 40 9.36 14.90 6.60
N PRO A 41 8.18 15.48 6.27
CA PRO A 41 6.85 14.93 6.51
C PRO A 41 6.49 13.82 5.50
N GLY A 42 5.77 12.81 5.99
CA GLY A 42 5.15 11.79 5.16
C GLY A 42 3.93 12.28 4.37
N LEU A 43 3.35 11.39 3.58
CA LEU A 43 2.10 11.62 2.85
C LEU A 43 0.89 11.20 3.66
N THR A 44 -0.19 11.97 3.56
CA THR A 44 -1.51 11.58 4.07
C THR A 44 -2.12 10.46 3.24
N GLN A 45 -3.15 9.80 3.77
CA GLN A 45 -3.86 8.74 3.04
C GLN A 45 -4.45 9.23 1.71
N GLY A 46 -4.96 10.47 1.67
CA GLY A 46 -5.48 11.08 0.46
C GLY A 46 -4.38 11.30 -0.59
N GLU A 47 -3.26 11.89 -0.17
CA GLU A 47 -2.10 12.13 -1.03
C GLU A 47 -1.52 10.82 -1.57
N MET A 48 -1.35 9.79 -0.72
CA MET A 48 -0.91 8.46 -1.16
C MET A 48 -1.86 7.86 -2.20
N THR A 49 -3.18 7.98 -1.98
CA THR A 49 -4.18 7.42 -2.91
C THR A 49 -4.08 8.07 -4.29
N LEU A 50 -3.95 9.40 -4.35
CA LEU A 50 -3.81 10.13 -5.59
C LEU A 50 -2.49 9.80 -6.28
N ALA A 51 -1.38 9.79 -5.53
CA ALA A 51 -0.06 9.50 -6.06
C ALA A 51 0.05 8.07 -6.62
N VAL A 52 -0.49 7.07 -5.89
CA VAL A 52 -0.52 5.68 -6.38
C VAL A 52 -1.39 5.55 -7.62
N ARG A 53 -2.56 6.18 -7.66
CA ARG A 53 -3.42 6.18 -8.86
C ARG A 53 -2.72 6.76 -10.09
N ALA A 54 -1.88 7.77 -9.91
CA ALA A 54 -1.09 8.35 -10.99
C ALA A 54 0.11 7.48 -11.40
N ALA A 55 0.63 6.65 -10.49
CA ALA A 55 1.81 5.81 -10.71
C ALA A 55 1.50 4.41 -11.28
N VAL A 56 0.28 3.89 -11.09
CA VAL A 56 -0.08 2.54 -11.55
C VAL A 56 -0.61 2.55 -12.99
N SER A 57 -0.34 1.47 -13.73
CA SER A 57 -0.90 1.28 -15.08
C SER A 57 -2.41 1.06 -15.02
N PRO A 58 -3.22 1.81 -15.79
CA PRO A 58 -4.68 1.63 -15.86
C PRO A 58 -5.07 0.26 -16.43
N GLU A 59 -4.19 -0.39 -17.20
CA GLU A 59 -4.41 -1.76 -17.71
C GLU A 59 -4.36 -2.80 -16.59
N GLN A 60 -3.48 -2.60 -15.60
CA GLN A 60 -3.33 -3.51 -14.46
C GLN A 60 -4.36 -3.24 -13.36
N PHE A 61 -4.86 -2.00 -13.29
CA PHE A 61 -5.88 -1.56 -12.34
C PHE A 61 -7.02 -0.83 -13.04
N PRO A 62 -7.95 -1.56 -13.70
CA PRO A 62 -9.11 -0.93 -14.28
C PRO A 62 -9.99 -0.31 -13.18
N GLY A 63 -10.26 0.99 -13.32
CA GLY A 63 -11.18 1.74 -12.46
C GLY A 63 -10.68 1.99 -11.04
N THR A 64 -11.50 1.68 -10.05
CA THR A 64 -11.33 2.12 -8.65
C THR A 64 -10.59 1.13 -7.75
N THR A 65 -10.15 0.00 -8.31
CA THR A 65 -9.56 -1.10 -7.53
C THR A 65 -8.18 -0.76 -6.96
N SER A 66 -7.43 0.15 -7.58
CA SER A 66 -6.10 0.60 -7.13
C SER A 66 -6.10 1.12 -5.69
N SER A 67 -7.16 1.80 -5.25
CA SER A 67 -7.26 2.30 -3.87
C SER A 67 -7.39 1.19 -2.84
N TRP A 68 -8.07 0.09 -3.17
CA TRP A 68 -8.19 -1.06 -2.27
C TRP A 68 -6.86 -1.81 -2.17
N TRP A 69 -6.21 -2.06 -3.30
CA TRP A 69 -4.89 -2.69 -3.33
C TRP A 69 -3.82 -1.85 -2.62
N MET A 70 -3.84 -0.53 -2.81
CA MET A 70 -2.99 0.40 -2.06
C MET A 70 -3.23 0.29 -0.56
N LYS A 71 -4.50 0.23 -0.11
CA LYS A 71 -4.81 0.11 1.31
C LYS A 71 -4.30 -1.21 1.89
N SER A 72 -4.45 -2.31 1.16
CA SER A 72 -3.91 -3.62 1.56
C SER A 72 -2.38 -3.58 1.65
N ALA A 73 -1.70 -2.98 0.68
CA ALA A 73 -0.24 -2.79 0.72
C ALA A 73 0.19 -1.89 1.88
N GLN A 74 -0.52 -0.80 2.15
CA GLN A 74 -0.27 0.08 3.28
C GLN A 74 -0.28 -0.72 4.60
N LEU A 75 -1.35 -1.48 4.85
CA LEU A 75 -1.53 -2.23 6.11
C LEU A 75 -0.50 -3.35 6.28
N ASP A 76 -0.12 -4.02 5.18
CA ASP A 76 0.92 -5.06 5.18
C ASP A 76 2.31 -4.47 5.41
N LEU A 77 2.66 -3.38 4.74
CA LEU A 77 3.93 -2.69 4.92
C LEU A 77 4.08 -2.08 6.33
N GLU A 78 2.97 -1.58 6.91
CA GLU A 78 2.95 -1.15 8.31
C GLU A 78 3.16 -2.33 9.26
N ALA A 79 2.52 -3.48 9.01
CA ALA A 79 2.70 -4.69 9.83
C ALA A 79 4.14 -5.19 9.79
N LYS A 80 4.78 -5.09 8.62
CA LYS A 80 6.19 -5.48 8.39
C LYS A 80 7.20 -4.43 8.81
N GLY A 81 6.76 -3.24 9.24
CA GLY A 81 7.64 -2.14 9.63
C GLY A 81 8.43 -1.51 8.48
N VAL A 82 8.00 -1.69 7.23
CA VAL A 82 8.65 -1.09 6.05
C VAL A 82 8.24 0.37 5.87
N ILE A 83 7.04 0.73 6.33
CA ILE A 83 6.57 2.11 6.37
C ILE A 83 6.14 2.46 7.79
N VAL A 84 6.32 3.72 8.15
CA VAL A 84 6.05 4.24 9.49
C VAL A 84 4.89 5.22 9.43
N ARG A 85 3.94 5.04 10.35
CA ARG A 85 2.85 5.98 10.60
C ARG A 85 3.30 7.07 11.56
N GLU A 86 3.27 8.30 11.10
CA GLU A 86 3.56 9.48 11.90
C GLU A 86 2.32 9.92 12.68
N LYS A 87 2.50 10.26 13.97
CA LYS A 87 1.41 10.70 14.87
C LYS A 87 1.04 12.17 14.61
N THR A 88 0.66 12.51 13.39
CA THR A 88 0.21 13.84 12.96
C THR A 88 -1.31 13.90 12.80
N LYS A 89 -1.86 15.11 12.65
CA LYS A 89 -3.27 15.34 12.29
C LYS A 89 -3.32 16.19 11.01
N PRO A 90 -3.74 15.65 9.85
CA PRO A 90 -4.08 14.25 9.57
C PRO A 90 -2.88 13.29 9.69
N LEU A 91 -3.14 11.98 9.79
CA LEU A 91 -2.11 10.94 9.81
C LEU A 91 -1.27 10.98 8.53
N ARG A 92 0.03 10.73 8.67
CA ARG A 92 1.00 10.69 7.57
C ARG A 92 1.81 9.40 7.61
N TRP A 93 2.32 9.00 6.45
CA TRP A 93 3.14 7.81 6.26
C TRP A 93 4.40 8.15 5.50
N ARG A 94 5.52 7.55 5.89
CA ARG A 94 6.82 7.61 5.20
C ARG A 94 7.45 6.22 5.16
N ARG A 95 8.46 6.02 4.32
CA ARG A 95 9.31 4.83 4.40
C ARG A 95 10.07 4.83 5.72
N ALA A 96 10.25 3.64 6.31
CA ALA A 96 10.91 3.46 7.60
C ALA A 96 12.35 3.99 7.60
#